data_AF-A0A0M3QLS2-F1
#
_entry.id   AF-A0A0M3QLS2-F1
#
_cell.length_a   1.000
_cell.length_b   1.000
_cell.length_c   1.000
_cell.angle_alpha   90.00
_cell.angle_beta   90.00
_cell.angle_gamma   90.00
#
_symmetry.space_group_name_H-M   'P 1'
#
loop_
_entity.id
_entity.type
_entity.pdbx_description
1 polymer ?
#
loop_
_entity_poly.entity_id
_entity_poly.type
_entity_poly.pdbx_seq_one_letter_code
_entity_poly.pdbx_strand_id
1 'polypeptide(L)'
;MPLHAQQFFDDILELPLNQYAVVGDALYAAPQPHSPLRLRIDFAPTIRSDEYNGLRLRVIHPEQGEVDTVLLRFSEHGTFERRDAARARVPGMDGYAVFRDWHSSGPAWDGADGTGLRTVIEQYVQLWFPPPAVSRPSARPVAQPTPTPGASPRTR
;
A
#
# COMPACT_ATOMS: atom_id res chain seq x y z
N MET A 1 26.21 3.56 -4.99
CA MET A 1 25.45 3.86 -6.22
C MET A 1 24.08 4.32 -5.77
N PRO A 2 23.42 5.31 -6.41
CA PRO A 2 22.04 5.59 -6.08
C PRO A 2 21.23 4.35 -6.44
N LEU A 3 20.53 3.81 -5.45
CA LEU A 3 19.65 2.69 -5.67
C LEU A 3 18.65 3.15 -6.72
N HIS A 4 18.39 2.33 -7.74
CA HIS A 4 17.45 2.66 -8.80
C HIS A 4 15.99 2.54 -8.29
N ALA A 5 15.72 3.09 -7.10
CA ALA A 5 14.47 3.01 -6.37
C ALA A 5 13.30 3.47 -7.23
N GLN A 6 13.49 4.56 -8.00
CA GLN A 6 12.47 5.04 -8.91
C GLN A 6 12.06 3.97 -9.92
N GLN A 7 13.02 3.30 -10.55
CA GLN A 7 12.73 2.22 -11.51
C GLN A 7 12.07 1.03 -10.81
N PHE A 8 12.47 0.66 -9.59
CA PHE A 8 11.75 -0.38 -8.85
C PHE A 8 10.28 -0.02 -8.60
N PHE A 9 10.00 1.21 -8.14
CA PHE A 9 8.64 1.65 -7.86
C PHE A 9 7.80 1.75 -9.15
N ASP A 10 8.40 2.23 -10.24
CA ASP A 10 7.73 2.41 -11.53
C ASP A 10 7.54 1.06 -12.26
N ASP A 11 8.55 0.19 -12.30
CA ASP A 11 8.54 -1.05 -13.10
C ASP A 11 7.89 -2.24 -12.38
N ILE A 12 8.03 -2.32 -11.05
CA ILE A 12 7.60 -3.52 -10.29
C ILE A 12 6.28 -3.28 -9.58
N LEU A 13 6.12 -2.14 -8.93
CA LEU A 13 4.96 -1.91 -8.08
C LEU A 13 3.82 -1.21 -8.81
N GLU A 14 4.09 -0.30 -9.74
CA GLU A 14 3.09 0.46 -10.49
C GLU A 14 1.96 1.00 -9.59
N LEU A 15 2.34 1.60 -8.45
CA LEU A 15 1.38 1.97 -7.42
C LEU A 15 0.40 3.04 -7.94
N PRO A 16 -0.91 2.92 -7.70
CA PRO A 16 -1.91 3.90 -8.14
C PRO A 16 -1.93 5.15 -7.23
N LEU A 17 -0.76 5.75 -6.99
CA LEU A 17 -0.61 6.93 -6.15
C LEU A 17 -0.67 8.19 -7.02
N ASN A 18 -1.65 9.05 -6.74
CA ASN A 18 -1.88 10.27 -7.55
C ASN A 18 -0.76 11.32 -7.41
N GLN A 19 -0.07 11.34 -6.27
CA GLN A 19 1.00 12.30 -5.97
C GLN A 19 2.09 11.59 -5.18
N TYR A 20 3.19 11.29 -5.86
CA TYR A 20 4.38 10.73 -5.24
C TYR A 20 5.65 11.32 -5.86
N ALA A 21 6.75 11.22 -5.12
CA ALA A 21 8.10 11.52 -5.57
C ALA A 21 9.06 10.51 -4.95
N VAL A 22 10.09 10.12 -5.70
CA VAL A 22 11.17 9.29 -5.19
C VAL A 22 12.37 10.18 -4.90
N VAL A 23 12.87 10.14 -3.66
CA VAL A 23 14.01 10.94 -3.20
C VAL A 23 15.03 10.01 -2.57
N GLY A 24 16.17 9.84 -3.23
CA GLY A 24 17.13 8.79 -2.89
C GLY A 24 16.47 7.42 -3.02
N ASP A 25 16.50 6.63 -1.94
CA ASP A 25 16.02 5.24 -1.95
C ASP A 25 14.59 5.10 -1.39
N ALA A 26 13.87 6.21 -1.27
CA ALA A 26 12.54 6.25 -0.66
C ALA A 26 11.52 6.94 -1.56
N LEU A 27 10.35 6.32 -1.68
CA LEU A 27 9.15 6.93 -2.24
C LEU A 27 8.41 7.68 -1.15
N TYR A 28 8.06 8.93 -1.41
CA TYR A 28 7.20 9.76 -0.59
C TYR A 28 5.93 10.05 -1.36
N ALA A 29 4.77 9.83 -0.72
CA ALA A 29 3.49 10.09 -1.33
C ALA A 29 2.55 10.87 -0.42
N ALA A 30 1.62 11.57 -1.06
CA ALA A 30 0.44 12.16 -0.45
C ALA A 30 -0.80 11.48 -1.04
N PRO A 31 -1.18 10.28 -0.55
CA PRO A 31 -2.26 9.50 -1.17
C PRO A 31 -3.62 10.21 -1.15
N GLN A 32 -3.86 11.06 -0.15
CA GLN A 32 -5.08 11.85 -0.02
C GLN A 32 -4.78 13.35 -0.05
N PRO A 33 -5.45 14.13 -0.92
CA PRO A 33 -5.34 15.58 -0.92
C PRO A 33 -5.71 16.19 0.43
N HIS A 34 -4.96 17.20 0.87
CA HIS A 34 -5.18 17.94 2.13
C HIS A 34 -5.07 17.13 3.43
N SER A 35 -4.81 15.82 3.37
CA SER A 35 -4.45 15.06 4.57
C SER A 35 -3.08 15.53 5.09
N PRO A 36 -2.87 15.65 6.41
CA PRO A 36 -1.54 15.90 6.96
C PRO A 36 -0.64 14.67 6.88
N LEU A 37 -1.22 13.48 6.73
CA LEU A 37 -0.47 12.22 6.69
C LEU A 37 0.27 12.07 5.36
N ARG A 38 1.47 11.52 5.43
CA ARG A 38 2.32 11.17 4.28
C ARG A 38 2.68 9.70 4.36
N LEU A 39 2.75 9.06 3.20
CA LEU A 39 3.27 7.70 3.09
C LEU A 39 4.74 7.79 2.70
N ARG A 40 5.61 7.06 3.39
CA ARG A 40 6.99 6.82 2.97
C ARG A 40 7.19 5.33 2.77
N ILE A 41 7.81 4.95 1.66
CA ILE A 41 8.19 3.57 1.36
C ILE A 41 9.69 3.55 1.10
N ASP A 42 10.42 2.71 1.81
CA ASP A 42 11.85 2.50 1.61
C ASP A 42 12.19 1.01 1.60
N PHE A 43 13.33 0.66 1.01
CA PHE A 43 13.81 -0.71 1.07
C PHE A 43 14.24 -1.07 2.48
N ALA A 44 13.80 -2.24 2.95
CA ALA A 44 14.17 -2.76 4.25
C ALA A 44 15.51 -3.48 4.16
N PRO A 45 16.58 -2.92 4.77
CA PRO A 45 17.90 -3.55 4.73
C PRO A 45 17.92 -4.80 5.60
N THR A 46 18.80 -5.72 5.22
CA THR A 46 19.19 -6.85 6.07
C THR A 46 20.40 -6.46 6.94
N ILE A 47 20.99 -7.45 7.61
CA ILE A 47 22.28 -7.27 8.30
C ILE A 47 23.45 -7.06 7.33
N ARG A 48 23.25 -7.29 6.02
CA ARG A 48 24.26 -7.09 4.99
C ARG A 48 24.00 -5.76 4.31
N SER A 49 25.06 -4.97 4.14
CA SER A 49 25.01 -3.72 3.38
C SER A 49 24.44 -3.97 1.99
N ASP A 50 23.63 -3.04 1.49
CA ASP A 50 23.09 -3.05 0.11
C ASP A 50 22.16 -4.24 -0.22
N GLU A 51 21.71 -5.03 0.78
CA GLU A 51 20.86 -6.22 0.60
C GLU A 51 19.54 -5.97 1.28
N TYR A 52 18.47 -6.17 0.53
CA TYR A 52 17.13 -5.79 0.94
C TYR A 52 16.20 -6.98 0.85
N ASN A 53 15.40 -7.17 1.90
CA ASN A 53 14.49 -8.31 2.02
C ASN A 53 13.01 -7.92 2.05
N GLY A 54 12.71 -6.64 1.80
CA GLY A 54 11.35 -6.15 1.83
C GLY A 54 11.25 -4.65 1.61
N LEU A 55 10.05 -4.16 1.85
CA LEU A 55 9.72 -2.75 1.88
C LEU A 55 9.25 -2.37 3.27
N ARG A 56 9.75 -1.25 3.78
CA ARG A 56 9.24 -0.62 4.98
C ARG A 56 8.30 0.50 4.57
N LEU A 57 7.04 0.40 4.97
CA LEU A 57 6.04 1.45 4.79
C LEU A 57 5.88 2.20 6.10
N ARG A 58 5.77 3.52 6.01
CA ARG A 58 5.58 4.41 7.15
C ARG A 58 4.51 5.43 6.88
N VAL A 59 3.65 5.64 7.85
CA VAL A 59 2.71 6.76 7.89
C VAL A 59 3.33 7.84 8.76
N ILE A 60 3.52 9.03 8.20
CA ILE A 60 4.21 10.13 8.85
C ILE A 60 3.25 11.30 8.98
N HIS A 61 3.13 11.87 10.18
CA HIS A 61 2.50 13.15 10.43
C HIS A 61 3.60 14.21 10.61
N PRO A 62 3.53 15.38 9.96
CA PRO A 62 4.61 16.37 9.97
C PRO A 62 4.99 16.86 11.37
N GLU A 63 4.01 16.94 12.27
CA GLU A 63 4.24 17.42 13.64
C GLU A 63 4.43 16.31 14.67
N GLN A 64 3.95 15.09 14.40
CA GLN A 64 3.97 13.99 15.37
C GLN A 64 5.02 12.93 15.00
N GLY A 65 5.62 13.02 13.82
CA GLY A 65 6.59 12.06 13.32
C GLY A 65 5.91 10.79 12.79
N GLU A 66 6.54 9.64 13.04
CA GLU A 66 6.05 8.34 12.59
C GLU A 66 4.82 7.92 13.41
N VAL A 67 3.70 7.70 12.72
CA VAL A 67 2.42 7.28 13.29
C VAL A 67 2.29 5.76 13.27
N ASP A 68 2.70 5.15 12.17
CA ASP A 68 2.65 3.69 11.97
C ASP A 68 3.74 3.22 11.02
N THR A 69 4.17 1.97 11.21
CA THR A 69 5.20 1.32 10.40
C THR A 69 4.90 -0.16 10.21
N VAL A 70 4.99 -0.61 8.96
CA VAL A 70 4.92 -2.03 8.61
C VAL A 70 6.08 -2.45 7.72
N LEU A 71 6.59 -3.65 7.95
CA LEU A 71 7.59 -4.29 7.11
C LEU A 71 6.91 -5.36 6.25
N LEU A 72 6.96 -5.20 4.94
CA LEU A 72 6.47 -6.16 3.96
C LEU A 72 7.65 -6.96 3.41
N ARG A 73 7.83 -8.20 3.87
CA ARG A 73 8.95 -9.03 3.41
C ARG A 73 8.67 -9.62 2.02
N PHE A 74 9.68 -9.62 1.18
CA PHE A 74 9.60 -10.21 -0.17
C PHE A 74 9.24 -11.71 -0.13
N SER A 75 9.70 -12.45 0.88
CA SER A 75 9.36 -13.87 1.05
C SER A 75 7.89 -14.10 1.38
N GLU A 76 7.24 -13.15 2.06
CA GLU A 76 5.84 -13.26 2.48
C GLU A 76 4.87 -12.85 1.37
N HIS A 77 5.38 -12.15 0.35
CA HIS A 77 4.58 -11.59 -0.74
C HIS A 77 4.96 -12.13 -2.12
N GLY A 78 5.66 -13.28 -2.16
CA GLY A 78 5.97 -13.99 -3.41
C GLY A 78 6.89 -13.23 -4.37
N THR A 79 7.55 -12.16 -3.91
CA THR A 79 8.21 -11.20 -4.81
C THR A 79 9.28 -11.83 -5.67
N PHE A 80 10.03 -12.81 -5.15
CA PHE A 80 11.06 -13.50 -5.90
C PHE A 80 10.78 -14.99 -6.08
N GLU A 81 9.54 -15.44 -5.84
CA GLU A 81 9.21 -16.86 -5.80
C GLU A 81 9.59 -17.60 -7.09
N ARG A 82 9.19 -17.05 -8.24
CA ARG A 82 9.51 -17.63 -9.56
C ARG A 82 11.02 -17.66 -9.84
N ARG A 83 11.71 -16.56 -9.54
CA ARG A 83 13.16 -16.41 -9.72
C ARG A 83 13.93 -17.41 -8.85
N ASP A 84 13.55 -17.51 -7.59
CA ASP A 84 14.23 -18.33 -6.61
C ASP A 84 13.98 -19.82 -6.88
N ALA A 85 12.75 -20.19 -7.29
CA ALA A 85 12.45 -21.54 -7.77
C ALA A 85 13.31 -21.93 -8.98
N ALA A 86 13.45 -21.05 -9.98
CA ALA A 86 14.30 -21.29 -11.15
C ALA A 86 15.79 -21.44 -10.81
N ARG A 87 16.23 -20.85 -9.69
CA ARG A 87 17.61 -20.90 -9.19
C ARG A 87 17.80 -21.94 -8.07
N ALA A 88 16.79 -22.77 -7.79
CA ALA A 88 16.77 -23.73 -6.69
C ALA A 88 17.11 -23.12 -5.31
N ARG A 89 16.76 -21.85 -5.08
CA ARG A 89 16.92 -21.16 -3.79
C ARG A 89 15.70 -21.43 -2.92
N VAL A 90 15.95 -21.69 -1.63
CA VAL A 90 14.90 -22.00 -0.64
C VAL A 90 15.15 -21.19 0.64
N PRO A 91 14.15 -21.08 1.54
CA PRO A 91 14.33 -20.41 2.82
C PRO A 91 15.58 -20.87 3.56
N GLY A 92 16.36 -19.92 4.06
CA GLY A 92 17.63 -20.18 4.75
C GLY A 92 18.86 -20.24 3.85
N MET A 93 18.70 -20.32 2.51
CA MET A 93 19.82 -20.18 1.58
C MET A 93 20.19 -18.71 1.35
N ASP A 94 21.47 -18.51 1.04
CA ASP A 94 21.99 -17.21 0.67
C ASP A 94 21.28 -16.63 -0.58
N GLY A 95 20.84 -15.38 -0.49
CA GLY A 95 20.19 -14.70 -1.62
C GLY A 95 18.75 -15.17 -1.89
N TYR A 96 18.13 -15.94 -1.00
CA TYR A 96 16.71 -16.26 -1.05
C TYR A 96 15.85 -15.06 -0.64
N ALA A 97 14.83 -14.74 -1.44
CA ALA A 97 13.86 -13.68 -1.21
C ALA A 97 14.45 -12.30 -0.91
N VAL A 98 15.61 -12.00 -1.48
CA VAL A 98 16.27 -10.69 -1.38
C VAL A 98 16.70 -10.18 -2.76
N PHE A 99 17.02 -8.90 -2.84
CA PHE A 99 17.89 -8.39 -3.89
C PHE A 99 19.12 -7.71 -3.29
N ARG A 100 20.18 -7.63 -4.10
CA ARG A 100 21.47 -7.04 -3.74
C ARG A 100 21.79 -5.97 -4.76
N ASP A 101 22.09 -4.76 -4.28
CA ASP A 101 22.46 -3.63 -5.15
C ASP A 101 23.96 -3.61 -5.51
N TRP A 102 24.70 -4.66 -5.14
CA TRP A 102 26.07 -4.87 -5.58
C TRP A 102 26.14 -6.05 -6.55
N HIS A 103 26.76 -5.82 -7.71
CA HIS A 103 27.20 -6.83 -8.69
C HIS A 103 26.15 -7.34 -9.70
N SER A 104 25.16 -6.55 -10.11
CA SER A 104 24.25 -6.95 -11.19
C SER A 104 24.61 -6.28 -12.53
N SER A 105 24.60 -7.08 -13.61
CA SER A 105 24.67 -6.60 -15.01
C SER A 105 23.33 -6.08 -15.55
N GLY A 106 22.33 -5.96 -14.68
CA GLY A 106 20.95 -5.54 -14.94
C GLY A 106 20.29 -5.05 -13.65
N PRO A 107 18.97 -4.79 -13.63
CA PRO A 107 18.28 -4.33 -12.42
C PRO A 107 18.47 -5.31 -11.26
N ALA A 108 18.75 -4.80 -10.06
CA ALA A 108 19.01 -5.65 -8.89
C ALA A 108 17.82 -6.57 -8.55
N TRP A 109 16.61 -6.12 -8.85
CA TRP A 109 15.34 -6.83 -8.64
C TRP A 109 14.91 -7.68 -9.86
N ASP A 110 15.82 -8.04 -10.76
CA ASP A 110 15.50 -8.91 -11.89
C ASP A 110 14.76 -10.19 -11.44
N GLY A 111 13.66 -10.49 -12.14
CA GLY A 111 12.74 -11.58 -11.80
C GLY A 111 11.79 -11.31 -10.63
N ALA A 112 11.68 -10.06 -10.15
CA ALA A 112 10.68 -9.67 -9.17
C ALA A 112 9.25 -9.70 -9.76
N ASP A 113 8.29 -10.14 -8.94
CA ASP A 113 6.86 -10.05 -9.18
C ASP A 113 6.25 -9.13 -8.11
N GLY A 114 5.82 -7.94 -8.52
CA GLY A 114 5.31 -6.92 -7.59
C GLY A 114 3.86 -7.12 -7.16
N THR A 115 3.12 -8.07 -7.75
CA THR A 115 1.67 -8.19 -7.60
C THR A 115 1.23 -8.33 -6.12
N GLY A 116 1.92 -9.19 -5.37
CA GLY A 116 1.63 -9.41 -3.95
C GLY A 116 1.92 -8.17 -3.09
N LEU A 117 3.06 -7.51 -3.32
CA LEU A 117 3.42 -6.29 -2.61
C LEU A 117 2.43 -5.16 -2.93
N ARG A 118 2.13 -4.93 -4.21
CA ARG A 118 1.17 -3.91 -4.66
C ARG A 118 -0.17 -4.07 -3.95
N THR A 119 -0.71 -5.29 -3.93
CA THR A 119 -2.00 -5.59 -3.28
C THR A 119 -1.99 -5.20 -1.80
N VAL A 120 -0.94 -5.56 -1.05
CA VAL A 120 -0.86 -5.25 0.37
C VAL A 120 -0.58 -3.77 0.64
N ILE A 121 0.23 -3.12 -0.20
CA ILE A 121 0.45 -1.67 -0.14
C ILE A 121 -0.88 -0.93 -0.36
N GLU A 122 -1.69 -1.33 -1.36
CA GLU A 122 -3.00 -0.74 -1.63
C GLU A 122 -3.95 -0.88 -0.44
N GLN A 123 -4.00 -2.07 0.19
CA GLN A 123 -4.80 -2.30 1.40
C GLN A 123 -4.34 -1.41 2.58
N TYR A 124 -3.03 -1.30 2.79
CA TYR A 124 -2.46 -0.45 3.84
C TYR A 124 -2.77 1.03 3.58
N VAL A 125 -2.69 1.47 2.32
CA VAL A 125 -3.07 2.84 1.93
C VAL A 125 -4.55 3.09 2.16
N GLN A 126 -5.44 2.15 1.83
CA GLN A 126 -6.89 2.32 2.07
C GLN A 126 -7.23 2.44 3.55
N LEU A 127 -6.50 1.75 4.43
CA LEU A 127 -6.69 1.82 5.88
C LEU A 127 -6.35 3.22 6.43
N TRP A 128 -5.21 3.78 6.02
CA TRP A 128 -4.69 5.05 6.55
C TRP A 128 -5.17 6.28 5.78
N PHE A 129 -5.57 6.11 4.52
CA PHE A 129 -6.00 7.17 3.61
C PHE A 129 -7.35 6.78 2.98
N PRO A 130 -8.41 6.64 3.79
CA PRO A 130 -9.70 6.21 3.26
C PRO A 130 -10.21 7.20 2.21
N PRO A 131 -10.87 6.72 1.14
CA PRO A 131 -11.47 7.60 0.15
C PRO A 131 -12.49 8.54 0.82
N PRO A 132 -12.65 9.77 0.31
CA PRO A 132 -13.63 10.69 0.86
C PRO A 132 -15.01 10.02 0.87
N ALA A 133 -15.71 10.11 2.00
CA ALA A 133 -17.03 9.54 2.14
C ALA A 133 -17.95 10.13 1.07
N VAL A 134 -18.48 9.29 0.18
CA VAL A 134 -19.55 9.71 -0.73
C VAL A 134 -20.78 9.89 0.15
N SER A 135 -21.15 11.14 0.43
CA SER A 135 -22.41 11.47 1.11
C SER A 135 -23.56 10.83 0.35
N ARG A 136 -24.09 9.72 0.86
CA ARG A 136 -25.37 9.20 0.36
C ARG A 136 -26.42 10.26 0.64
N PRO A 137 -27.22 10.68 -0.36
CA PRO A 137 -28.30 11.62 -0.10
C PRO A 137 -29.20 11.02 0.97
N SER A 138 -29.51 11.81 2.00
CA SER A 138 -30.42 11.42 3.08
C SER A 138 -31.70 10.88 2.45
N ALA A 139 -32.07 9.64 2.76
CA ALA A 139 -33.35 9.09 2.33
C ALA A 139 -34.44 10.03 2.82
N ARG A 140 -35.16 10.66 1.88
CA ARG A 140 -36.26 11.57 2.18
C ARG A 140 -37.28 10.80 3.03
N PRO A 141 -37.71 11.30 4.21
CA PRO A 141 -38.73 10.64 4.99
C PRO A 141 -39.96 10.44 4.10
N VAL A 142 -40.36 9.19 3.87
CA VAL A 142 -41.65 8.89 3.27
C VAL A 142 -42.69 9.34 4.30
N ALA A 143 -43.48 10.35 3.95
CA ALA A 143 -44.55 10.83 4.82
C ALA A 143 -45.46 9.64 5.18
N GLN A 144 -45.58 9.35 6.47
CA GLN A 144 -46.56 8.37 6.94
C GLN A 144 -47.97 8.88 6.60
N PRO A 145 -48.84 8.05 5.98
CA PRO A 145 -50.20 8.45 5.72
C PRO A 145 -50.93 8.72 7.04
N THR A 146 -51.52 9.90 7.16
CA THR A 146 -52.39 10.30 8.26
C THR A 146 -53.58 9.34 8.35
N PRO A 147 -53.92 8.79 9.53
CA PRO A 147 -55.13 8.00 9.67
C PRO A 147 -56.36 8.89 9.47
N THR A 148 -57.20 8.51 8.51
CA THR A 148 -58.49 9.14 8.21
C THR A 148 -59.44 9.01 9.41
N PRO A 149 -60.08 10.08 9.92
CA PRO A 149 -61.11 9.95 10.95
C PRO A 149 -62.35 9.27 10.35
N GLY A 150 -62.50 7.97 10.63
CA GLY A 150 -63.68 7.19 10.27
C GLY A 150 -64.89 7.61 11.11
N ALA A 151 -65.96 7.96 10.41
CA ALA A 151 -67.21 8.51 10.94
C ALA A 151 -67.87 7.65 12.02
N SER A 152 -68.37 8.30 13.08
CA SER A 152 -69.28 7.69 14.04
C SER A 152 -70.62 7.36 13.36
N PRO A 153 -71.12 6.12 13.43
CA PRO A 153 -72.48 5.82 13.04
C PRO A 153 -73.43 6.23 14.18
N ARG A 154 -74.35 7.14 13.86
CA ARG A 154 -75.52 7.48 14.69
C ARG A 154 -76.69 6.56 14.36
N THR A 155 -77.56 6.40 15.36
CA THR A 155 -78.95 5.86 15.38
C THR A 155 -79.08 4.33 15.54
N ARG A 156 -80.02 3.80 16.32
CA ARG A 156 -81.29 4.34 16.86
C ARG A 156 -81.64 3.64 18.18
#